data_AF-A0A2V9P3V0-F1
#
_entry.id   AF-A0A2V9P3V0-F1
#
_cell.length_a   1.000
_cell.length_b   1.000
_cell.length_c   1.000
_cell.angle_alpha   90.00
_cell.angle_beta   90.00
_cell.angle_gamma   90.00
#
_symmetry.space_group_name_H-M   'P 1'
#
loop_
_entity.id
_entity.type
_entity.pdbx_description
1 polymer ?
#
loop_
_entity_poly.entity_id
_entity_poly.type
_entity_poly.pdbx_seq_one_letter_code
_entity_poly.pdbx_strand_id
1 'polypeptide(L)'
;MRLFSALIAGFFLIIGTSFADEGHHHALTEDEIGSVQFATSCSPQVTASFNRAVALLHSFQYERTRETFLEAAKQDPTCAMAYWGIAMSHYHGLWDNGDLNAGRAALHSAQGIATANNATTAREKAYIDALAEIYKVDDKDKYAHAQRFEQKMAELQAAYPDDTEAAIFHALTLYITAPKTDKTFANQRKCGEILDPLFVKQPHHPGVTHYIIHCYDNPVLAEKGLEAARLYAKIAPASAHANHMPSHIFTRVGSWDEAISSNIRSAKLATIDEATSHNGEARDQRLHAMDYLEYAYLQSGRVKQARAVLDETNALGPVAGLTLTGDYATTAIPARYALERREWKEASALKASESGVP
;
A
#
# COMPACT_ATOMS: atom_id res chain seq x y z
N MET A 1 -72.60 -27.20 29.15
CA MET A 1 -71.54 -28.14 28.71
C MET A 1 -70.99 -27.62 27.39
N ARG A 2 -69.67 -27.62 27.24
CA ARG A 2 -68.84 -26.78 26.35
C ARG A 2 -69.20 -26.84 24.85
N LEU A 3 -69.18 -25.69 24.18
CA LEU A 3 -69.07 -25.58 22.72
C LEU A 3 -67.87 -24.68 22.40
N PHE A 4 -66.92 -25.26 21.66
CA PHE A 4 -65.70 -24.63 21.18
C PHE A 4 -66.03 -23.63 20.05
N SER A 5 -65.48 -22.42 20.14
CA SER A 5 -65.33 -21.53 18.98
C SER A 5 -63.86 -21.15 18.86
N ALA A 6 -63.22 -21.63 17.80
CA ALA A 6 -61.85 -21.32 17.45
C ALA A 6 -61.77 -19.92 16.84
N LEU A 7 -60.96 -19.03 17.43
CA LEU A 7 -60.52 -17.80 16.79
C LEU A 7 -59.25 -18.11 15.98
N ILE A 8 -59.30 -17.91 14.67
CA ILE A 8 -58.14 -17.91 13.79
C ILE A 8 -57.58 -16.48 13.79
N ALA A 9 -56.42 -16.27 14.41
CA ALA A 9 -55.66 -15.04 14.27
C ALA A 9 -54.71 -15.18 13.08
N GLY A 10 -54.95 -14.41 12.02
CA GLY A 10 -54.05 -14.32 10.87
C GLY A 10 -52.82 -13.47 11.21
N PHE A 11 -51.65 -14.09 11.18
CA PHE A 11 -50.36 -13.40 11.30
C PHE A 11 -49.89 -13.05 9.88
N PHE A 12 -49.94 -11.76 9.51
CA PHE A 12 -49.30 -11.29 8.27
C PHE A 12 -47.80 -11.13 8.53
N LEU A 13 -47.01 -12.08 8.00
CA LEU A 13 -45.56 -11.96 7.95
C LEU A 13 -45.19 -11.02 6.80
N ILE A 14 -44.72 -9.82 7.11
CA ILE A 14 -44.06 -8.95 6.12
C ILE A 14 -42.66 -9.50 5.92
N ILE A 15 -42.44 -10.21 4.82
CA ILE A 15 -41.11 -10.63 4.38
C ILE A 15 -40.41 -9.40 3.82
N GLY A 16 -39.63 -8.72 4.65
CA GLY A 16 -38.63 -7.76 4.17
C GLY A 16 -37.55 -8.53 3.42
N THR A 17 -37.43 -8.29 2.12
CA THR A 17 -36.31 -8.79 1.33
C THR A 17 -35.04 -8.06 1.78
N SER A 18 -34.33 -8.65 2.73
CA SER A 18 -32.94 -8.32 3.00
C SER A 18 -32.13 -8.74 1.77
N PHE A 19 -31.58 -7.79 1.03
CA PHE A 19 -30.50 -8.07 0.09
C PHE A 19 -29.28 -8.48 0.92
N ALA A 20 -29.15 -9.79 1.15
CA ALA A 20 -27.87 -10.38 1.50
C ALA A 20 -27.02 -10.33 0.23
N ASP A 21 -25.96 -9.53 0.26
CA ASP A 21 -24.90 -9.58 -0.75
C ASP A 21 -24.24 -10.96 -0.65
N GLU A 22 -24.60 -11.85 -1.57
CA GLU A 22 -23.93 -13.14 -1.71
C GLU A 22 -22.50 -12.86 -2.15
N GLY A 23 -21.57 -12.99 -1.20
CA GLY A 23 -20.13 -12.94 -1.47
C GLY A 23 -19.78 -13.99 -2.52
N HIS A 24 -19.65 -13.56 -3.77
CA HIS A 24 -19.07 -14.35 -4.84
C HIS A 24 -17.58 -14.55 -4.54
N HIS A 25 -17.27 -15.61 -3.80
CA HIS A 25 -15.92 -16.13 -3.63
C HIS A 25 -15.45 -16.72 -4.98
N HIS A 26 -14.97 -15.86 -5.87
CA HIS A 26 -14.13 -16.29 -6.97
C HIS A 26 -12.81 -16.82 -6.41
N ALA A 27 -12.32 -17.95 -6.95
CA ALA A 27 -10.97 -18.41 -6.66
C ALA A 27 -9.99 -17.34 -7.14
N LEU A 28 -9.09 -16.91 -6.25
CA LEU A 28 -8.19 -15.80 -6.50
C LEU A 28 -7.33 -16.12 -7.74
N THR A 29 -7.43 -15.31 -8.79
CA THR A 29 -6.60 -15.45 -10.00
C THR A 29 -5.22 -14.80 -9.79
N GLU A 30 -4.20 -15.25 -10.52
CA GLU A 30 -2.83 -14.67 -10.42
C GLU A 30 -2.78 -13.17 -10.79
N ASP A 31 -3.81 -12.65 -11.47
CA ASP A 31 -3.93 -11.25 -11.91
C ASP A 31 -4.62 -10.33 -10.88
N GLU A 32 -4.99 -10.87 -9.71
CA GLU A 32 -5.70 -10.12 -8.68
C GLU A 32 -4.83 -9.14 -7.89
N ILE A 33 -5.48 -8.06 -7.47
CA ILE A 33 -4.87 -6.95 -6.71
C ILE A 33 -5.69 -6.56 -5.47
N GLY A 34 -6.63 -7.43 -5.06
CA GLY A 34 -7.59 -7.17 -4.00
C GLY A 34 -8.86 -6.43 -4.45
N SER A 35 -9.76 -6.18 -3.51
CA SER A 35 -11.06 -5.54 -3.75
C SER A 35 -11.19 -4.24 -2.97
N VAL A 36 -11.60 -3.18 -3.65
CA VAL A 36 -11.84 -1.85 -3.09
C VAL A 36 -13.22 -1.37 -3.53
N GLN A 37 -13.92 -0.68 -2.64
CA GLN A 37 -15.15 0.02 -2.96
C GLN A 37 -15.01 1.49 -2.58
N PHE A 38 -14.65 2.34 -3.55
CA PHE A 38 -14.53 3.77 -3.35
C PHE A 38 -15.67 4.48 -4.08
N ALA A 39 -16.67 4.95 -3.33
CA ALA A 39 -17.80 5.67 -3.91
C ALA A 39 -17.36 7.05 -4.45
N THR A 40 -17.77 7.40 -5.67
CA THR A 40 -17.51 8.70 -6.28
C THR A 40 -18.76 9.23 -6.99
N SER A 41 -18.81 10.53 -7.27
CA SER A 41 -19.80 11.18 -8.13
C SER A 41 -19.47 11.05 -9.62
N CYS A 42 -18.42 10.30 -9.96
CA CYS A 42 -18.01 10.09 -11.34
C CYS A 42 -19.02 9.20 -12.07
N SER A 43 -18.89 9.13 -13.39
CA SER A 43 -19.73 8.28 -14.21
C SER A 43 -19.69 6.82 -13.74
N PRO A 44 -20.84 6.12 -13.66
CA PRO A 44 -20.87 4.70 -13.33
C PRO A 44 -20.02 3.82 -14.26
N GLN A 45 -19.73 4.27 -15.49
CA GLN A 45 -18.88 3.53 -16.41
C GLN A 45 -17.42 3.42 -15.96
N VAL A 46 -16.93 4.36 -15.14
CA VAL A 46 -15.53 4.35 -14.66
C VAL A 46 -15.36 3.69 -13.29
N THR A 47 -16.45 3.30 -12.61
CA THR A 47 -16.40 2.76 -11.24
C THR A 47 -15.45 1.57 -11.08
N ALA A 48 -15.49 0.60 -12.01
CA ALA A 48 -14.63 -0.57 -11.95
C ALA A 48 -13.14 -0.22 -12.09
N SER A 49 -12.80 0.63 -13.08
CA SER A 49 -11.44 1.11 -13.31
C SER A 49 -10.94 1.97 -12.15
N PHE A 50 -11.81 2.80 -11.57
CA PHE A 50 -11.49 3.62 -10.40
C PHE A 50 -11.15 2.77 -9.19
N ASN A 51 -12.01 1.81 -8.84
CA ASN A 51 -11.75 0.88 -7.73
C ASN A 51 -10.47 0.07 -7.96
N ARG A 52 -10.22 -0.38 -9.19
CA ARG A 52 -8.96 -1.05 -9.56
C ARG A 52 -7.75 -0.14 -9.33
N ALA A 53 -7.83 1.14 -9.74
CA ALA A 53 -6.76 2.11 -9.53
C ALA A 53 -6.48 2.36 -8.05
N VAL A 54 -7.51 2.44 -7.20
CA VAL A 54 -7.34 2.58 -5.75
C VAL A 54 -6.73 1.32 -5.13
N ALA A 55 -7.09 0.12 -5.61
CA ALA A 55 -6.45 -1.12 -5.16
C ALA A 55 -4.94 -1.18 -5.50
N LEU A 56 -4.56 -0.72 -6.70
CA LEU A 56 -3.16 -0.55 -7.10
C LEU A 56 -2.45 0.50 -6.24
N LEU A 57 -3.11 1.62 -5.97
CA LEU A 57 -2.58 2.71 -5.12
C LEU A 57 -2.28 2.20 -3.72
N HIS A 58 -3.21 1.42 -3.14
CA HIS A 58 -3.00 0.80 -1.84
C HIS A 58 -1.81 -0.15 -1.81
N SER A 59 -1.49 -0.78 -2.94
CA SER A 59 -0.35 -1.67 -3.08
C SER A 59 0.95 -0.96 -3.52
N PHE A 60 0.96 0.38 -3.54
CA PHE A 60 2.08 1.21 -3.97
C PHE A 60 2.63 0.89 -5.37
N GLN A 61 1.75 0.46 -6.29
CA GLN A 61 2.08 0.30 -7.71
C GLN A 61 1.82 1.62 -8.44
N TYR A 62 2.66 2.63 -8.20
CA TYR A 62 2.35 4.01 -8.57
C TYR A 62 2.30 4.23 -10.09
N GLU A 63 3.20 3.62 -10.88
CA GLU A 63 3.14 3.70 -12.36
C GLU A 63 1.78 3.20 -12.89
N ARG A 64 1.40 1.97 -12.55
CA ARG A 64 0.12 1.36 -13.00
C ARG A 64 -1.10 2.08 -12.44
N THR A 65 -1.03 2.56 -11.19
CA THR A 65 -2.09 3.38 -10.57
C THR A 65 -2.36 4.61 -11.43
N ARG A 66 -1.30 5.31 -11.81
CA ARG A 66 -1.34 6.57 -12.56
C ARG A 66 -1.89 6.36 -13.96
N GLU A 67 -1.45 5.31 -14.65
CA GLU A 67 -2.01 4.90 -15.96
C GLU A 67 -3.51 4.60 -15.87
N THR A 68 -3.93 3.87 -14.83
CA THR A 68 -5.34 3.48 -14.66
C THR A 68 -6.23 4.69 -14.36
N PHE A 69 -5.78 5.64 -13.52
CA PHE A 69 -6.51 6.89 -13.29
C PHE A 69 -6.53 7.81 -14.50
N LEU A 70 -5.44 7.87 -15.28
CA LEU A 70 -5.41 8.62 -16.55
C LEU A 70 -6.45 8.08 -17.53
N GLU A 71 -6.61 6.76 -17.61
CA GLU A 71 -7.64 6.15 -18.45
C GLU A 71 -9.06 6.44 -17.95
N ALA A 72 -9.30 6.35 -16.63
CA ALA A 72 -10.57 6.77 -16.04
C ALA A 72 -10.89 8.25 -16.33
N ALA A 73 -9.90 9.14 -16.24
CA ALA A 73 -10.07 10.57 -16.55
C ALA A 73 -10.36 10.84 -18.03
N LYS A 74 -9.87 10.01 -18.97
CA LYS A 74 -10.24 10.12 -20.38
C LYS A 74 -11.70 9.73 -20.62
N GLN A 75 -12.18 8.71 -19.93
CA GLN A 75 -13.55 8.20 -20.07
C GLN A 75 -14.58 9.10 -19.36
N ASP A 76 -14.20 9.71 -18.24
CA ASP A 76 -14.98 10.75 -17.57
C ASP A 76 -14.11 11.98 -17.23
N PRO A 77 -13.98 12.94 -18.16
CA PRO A 77 -13.22 14.17 -17.94
C PRO A 77 -13.78 15.08 -16.85
N THR A 78 -15.00 14.82 -16.37
CA THR A 78 -15.66 15.59 -15.30
C THR A 78 -15.51 14.96 -13.92
N CYS A 79 -14.81 13.83 -13.84
CA CYS A 79 -14.49 13.12 -12.61
C CYS A 79 -13.33 13.78 -11.86
N ALA A 80 -13.63 14.66 -10.90
CA ALA A 80 -12.61 15.29 -10.05
C ALA A 80 -11.73 14.25 -9.34
N MET A 81 -12.33 13.13 -8.91
CA MET A 81 -11.62 12.09 -8.18
C MET A 81 -10.62 11.30 -9.03
N ALA A 82 -10.81 11.21 -10.36
CA ALA A 82 -9.81 10.59 -11.22
C ALA A 82 -8.51 11.41 -11.21
N TYR A 83 -8.61 12.74 -11.26
CA TYR A 83 -7.47 13.64 -11.13
C TYR A 83 -6.87 13.67 -9.72
N TRP A 84 -7.69 13.52 -8.68
CA TRP A 84 -7.19 13.27 -7.32
C TRP A 84 -6.35 11.98 -7.27
N GLY A 85 -6.80 10.90 -7.92
CA GLY A 85 -6.06 9.64 -8.01
C GLY A 85 -4.73 9.78 -8.76
N ILE A 86 -4.70 10.53 -9.87
CA ILE A 86 -3.46 10.89 -10.57
C ILE A 86 -2.52 11.64 -9.61
N ALA A 87 -3.02 12.63 -8.88
CA ALA A 87 -2.22 13.36 -7.90
C ALA A 87 -1.70 12.41 -6.80
N MET A 88 -2.55 11.61 -6.16
CA MET A 88 -2.16 10.62 -5.15
C MET A 88 -1.06 9.69 -5.63
N SER A 89 -1.08 9.26 -6.89
CA SER A 89 -0.05 8.38 -7.43
C SER A 89 1.35 9.01 -7.42
N HIS A 90 1.45 10.34 -7.42
CA HIS A 90 2.72 11.07 -7.34
C HIS A 90 3.17 11.34 -5.90
N TYR A 91 2.33 11.07 -4.90
CA TYR A 91 2.68 11.22 -3.50
C TYR A 91 3.30 9.92 -2.95
N HIS A 92 4.62 9.92 -2.80
CA HIS A 92 5.37 8.77 -2.27
C HIS A 92 5.84 9.06 -0.82
N GLY A 93 4.90 9.22 0.11
CA GLY A 93 5.16 9.70 1.47
C GLY A 93 6.17 8.90 2.30
N LEU A 94 6.42 7.63 1.96
CA LEU A 94 7.39 6.77 2.65
C LEU A 94 8.83 6.91 2.13
N TRP A 95 9.01 7.30 0.87
CA TRP A 95 10.28 7.22 0.15
C TRP A 95 10.80 8.56 -0.34
N ASP A 96 10.00 9.63 -0.25
CA ASP A 96 10.34 11.00 -0.64
C ASP A 96 10.88 11.15 -2.08
N ASN A 97 10.45 10.25 -2.98
CA ASN A 97 10.84 10.19 -4.39
C ASN A 97 9.67 10.50 -5.35
N GLY A 98 8.60 11.11 -4.84
CA GLY A 98 7.44 11.49 -5.63
C GLY A 98 7.71 12.69 -6.55
N ASP A 99 6.89 12.86 -7.59
CA ASP A 99 6.93 14.05 -8.46
C ASP A 99 5.94 15.11 -7.97
N LEU A 100 6.43 16.02 -7.13
CA LEU A 100 5.60 17.07 -6.55
C LEU A 100 5.07 18.07 -7.57
N ASN A 101 5.71 18.23 -8.72
CA ASN A 101 5.27 19.15 -9.77
C ASN A 101 4.11 18.54 -10.56
N ALA A 102 4.26 17.29 -11.00
CA ALA A 102 3.21 16.57 -11.70
C ALA A 102 1.99 16.34 -10.78
N GLY A 103 2.22 15.94 -9.53
CA GLY A 103 1.15 15.78 -8.54
C GLY A 103 0.36 17.06 -8.28
N ARG A 104 1.06 18.21 -8.17
CA ARG A 104 0.42 19.53 -8.04
C ARG A 104 -0.41 19.91 -9.26
N ALA A 105 0.08 19.64 -10.47
CA ALA A 105 -0.66 19.90 -11.70
C ALA A 105 -1.95 19.06 -11.80
N ALA A 106 -1.88 17.79 -11.40
CA ALA A 106 -3.04 16.91 -11.32
C ALA A 106 -4.03 17.38 -10.24
N LEU A 107 -3.55 17.78 -9.07
CA LEU A 107 -4.38 18.32 -8.00
C LEU A 107 -5.12 19.61 -8.44
N HIS A 108 -4.42 20.53 -9.12
CA HIS A 108 -5.05 21.74 -9.62
C HIS A 108 -6.21 21.42 -10.59
N SER A 109 -6.03 20.40 -11.44
CA SER A 109 -7.11 19.90 -12.29
C SER A 109 -8.28 19.35 -11.47
N ALA A 110 -7.99 18.54 -10.43
CA ALA A 110 -9.02 18.00 -9.53
C ALA A 110 -9.83 19.12 -8.84
N GLN A 111 -9.16 20.17 -8.33
CA GLN A 111 -9.80 21.32 -7.69
C GLN A 111 -10.66 22.12 -8.67
N GLY A 112 -10.17 22.36 -9.89
CA GLY A 112 -10.91 23.06 -10.94
C GLY A 112 -12.19 22.32 -11.32
N ILE A 113 -12.09 21.00 -11.53
CA ILE A 113 -13.24 20.15 -11.86
C ILE A 113 -14.22 20.07 -10.69
N ALA A 114 -13.74 19.89 -9.46
CA ALA A 114 -14.58 19.87 -8.26
C ALA A 114 -15.37 21.17 -8.04
N THR A 115 -14.79 22.29 -8.46
CA THR A 115 -15.44 23.62 -8.41
C THR A 115 -16.48 23.78 -9.53
N ALA A 116 -16.17 23.30 -10.74
CA ALA A 116 -17.05 23.44 -11.90
C ALA A 116 -18.20 22.41 -11.95
N ASN A 117 -17.99 21.22 -11.39
CA ASN A 117 -18.95 20.11 -11.40
C ASN A 117 -19.70 20.02 -10.06
N ASN A 118 -20.95 20.48 -10.04
CA ASN A 118 -21.83 20.46 -8.87
C ASN A 118 -22.16 19.05 -8.34
N ALA A 119 -21.93 17.99 -9.14
CA ALA A 119 -22.10 16.61 -8.67
C ALA A 119 -21.00 16.21 -7.68
N THR A 120 -19.84 16.87 -7.70
CA THR A 120 -18.72 16.57 -6.79
C THR A 120 -19.14 16.82 -5.35
N THR A 121 -19.16 15.75 -4.56
CA THR A 121 -19.69 15.73 -3.20
C THR A 121 -18.77 16.47 -2.22
N ALA A 122 -19.31 16.84 -1.06
CA ALA A 122 -18.51 17.41 0.03
C ALA A 122 -17.42 16.44 0.52
N ARG A 123 -17.68 15.13 0.50
CA ARG A 123 -16.71 14.07 0.83
C ARG A 123 -15.52 14.09 -0.12
N GLU A 124 -15.79 14.11 -1.42
CA GLU A 124 -14.74 14.13 -2.46
C GLU A 124 -13.91 15.40 -2.40
N LYS A 125 -14.55 16.56 -2.17
CA LYS A 125 -13.86 17.83 -1.94
C LYS A 125 -12.94 17.74 -0.72
N ALA A 126 -13.37 17.09 0.36
CA ALA A 126 -12.52 16.89 1.54
C ALA A 126 -11.27 16.04 1.24
N TYR A 127 -11.36 15.01 0.40
CA TYR A 127 -10.18 14.23 -0.04
C TYR A 127 -9.20 15.08 -0.86
N ILE A 128 -9.72 15.90 -1.76
CA ILE A 128 -8.93 16.84 -2.57
C ILE A 128 -8.25 17.88 -1.68
N ASP A 129 -8.99 18.45 -0.73
CA ASP A 129 -8.48 19.44 0.22
C ASP A 129 -7.43 18.85 1.17
N ALA A 130 -7.60 17.59 1.60
CA ALA A 130 -6.59 16.89 2.39
C ALA A 130 -5.28 16.76 1.61
N LEU A 131 -5.34 16.25 0.37
CA LEU A 131 -4.16 16.08 -0.48
C LEU A 131 -3.49 17.42 -0.84
N ALA A 132 -4.24 18.52 -0.84
CA ALA A 132 -3.69 19.85 -1.10
C ALA A 132 -2.63 20.29 -0.08
N GLU A 133 -2.65 19.76 1.15
CA GLU A 133 -1.59 20.04 2.13
C GLU A 133 -0.23 19.48 1.68
N ILE A 134 -0.19 18.32 1.01
CA ILE A 134 1.05 17.72 0.48
C ILE A 134 1.64 18.55 -0.65
N TYR A 135 0.79 19.08 -1.51
CA TYR A 135 1.20 19.89 -2.65
C TYR A 135 1.15 21.39 -2.34
N LYS A 136 1.21 21.81 -1.09
CA LYS A 136 1.30 23.24 -0.79
C LYS A 136 2.72 23.76 -1.06
N VAL A 137 2.86 25.05 -1.38
CA VAL A 137 4.16 25.74 -1.47
C VAL A 137 4.09 26.94 -0.56
N ASP A 138 4.73 26.82 0.60
CA ASP A 138 4.89 27.87 1.59
C ASP A 138 6.22 27.69 2.34
N ASP A 139 6.38 28.34 3.49
CA ASP A 139 7.60 28.32 4.30
C ASP A 139 7.74 27.08 5.19
N LYS A 140 6.79 26.13 5.15
CA LYS A 140 6.81 24.93 5.99
C LYS A 140 7.60 23.79 5.35
N ASP A 141 8.11 22.91 6.20
CA ASP A 141 8.81 21.72 5.73
C ASP A 141 7.83 20.60 5.33
N LYS A 142 8.36 19.59 4.65
CA LYS A 142 7.59 18.43 4.18
C LYS A 142 6.90 17.68 5.32
N TYR A 143 7.51 17.62 6.50
CA TYR A 143 6.96 16.89 7.64
C TYR A 143 5.74 17.61 8.20
N ALA A 144 5.80 18.93 8.35
CA ALA A 144 4.66 19.75 8.75
C ALA A 144 3.47 19.60 7.78
N HIS A 145 3.73 19.56 6.46
CA HIS A 145 2.69 19.27 5.47
C HIS A 145 2.11 17.85 5.60
N ALA A 146 2.96 16.85 5.83
CA ALA A 146 2.50 15.48 6.06
C ALA A 146 1.62 15.36 7.33
N GLN A 147 1.98 16.05 8.41
CA GLN A 147 1.16 16.12 9.62
C GLN A 147 -0.18 16.81 9.38
N ARG A 148 -0.20 17.88 8.58
CA ARG A 148 -1.44 18.56 8.19
C ARG A 148 -2.33 17.68 7.32
N PHE A 149 -1.74 16.91 6.41
CA PHE A 149 -2.46 15.91 5.64
C PHE A 149 -3.06 14.82 6.52
N GLU A 150 -2.29 14.29 7.49
CA GLU A 150 -2.79 13.33 8.49
C GLU A 150 -3.99 13.90 9.26
N GLN A 151 -3.89 15.13 9.75
CA GLN A 151 -4.98 15.80 10.47
C GLN A 151 -6.23 15.95 9.60
N LYS A 152 -6.06 16.31 8.32
CA LYS A 152 -7.17 16.41 7.36
C LYS A 152 -7.83 15.05 7.10
N MET A 153 -7.05 13.98 7.03
CA MET A 153 -7.59 12.63 6.92
C MET A 153 -8.32 12.19 8.19
N ALA A 154 -7.85 12.59 9.38
CA ALA A 154 -8.54 12.37 10.65
C ALA A 154 -9.89 13.11 10.71
N GLU A 155 -9.92 14.38 10.28
CA GLU A 155 -11.14 15.17 10.14
C GLU A 155 -12.14 14.50 9.18
N LEU A 156 -11.65 13.99 8.05
CA LEU A 156 -12.45 13.32 7.04
C LEU A 156 -13.06 12.02 7.59
N GLN A 157 -12.26 11.16 8.23
CA GLN A 157 -12.76 9.95 8.89
C GLN A 157 -13.83 10.29 9.93
N ALA A 158 -13.63 11.32 10.74
CA ALA A 158 -14.59 11.72 11.76
C ALA A 158 -15.90 12.26 11.16
N ALA A 159 -15.83 12.97 10.04
CA ALA A 159 -17.00 13.52 9.35
C ALA A 159 -17.80 12.46 8.57
N TYR A 160 -17.13 11.39 8.10
CA TYR A 160 -17.72 10.33 7.30
C TYR A 160 -17.41 8.94 7.90
N PRO A 161 -18.01 8.58 9.05
CA PRO A 161 -17.66 7.35 9.78
C PRO A 161 -17.98 6.05 9.02
N ASP A 162 -18.90 6.09 8.06
CA ASP A 162 -19.23 4.95 7.19
C ASP A 162 -18.28 4.79 6.00
N ASP A 163 -17.42 5.79 5.76
CA ASP A 163 -16.41 5.76 4.72
C ASP A 163 -15.14 5.05 5.21
N THR A 164 -15.03 3.77 4.90
CA THR A 164 -13.88 2.97 5.33
C THR A 164 -12.57 3.42 4.65
N GLU A 165 -12.64 3.96 3.44
CA GLU A 165 -11.44 4.47 2.75
C GLU A 165 -10.83 5.65 3.50
N ALA A 166 -11.66 6.49 4.13
CA ALA A 166 -11.19 7.61 4.94
C ALA A 166 -10.37 7.12 6.13
N ALA A 167 -10.88 6.08 6.81
CA ALA A 167 -10.20 5.44 7.93
C ALA A 167 -8.88 4.77 7.48
N ILE A 168 -8.89 4.09 6.33
CA ILE A 168 -7.72 3.39 5.79
C ILE A 168 -6.61 4.38 5.40
N PHE A 169 -6.94 5.48 4.72
CA PHE A 169 -5.97 6.52 4.39
C PHE A 169 -5.49 7.29 5.63
N HIS A 170 -6.33 7.54 6.63
CA HIS A 170 -5.89 8.13 7.90
C HIS A 170 -4.92 7.20 8.65
N ALA A 171 -5.19 5.90 8.70
CA ALA A 171 -4.28 4.94 9.30
C ALA A 171 -2.90 4.95 8.61
N LEU A 172 -2.86 5.02 7.28
CA LEU A 172 -1.62 5.16 6.54
C LEU A 172 -0.88 6.46 6.89
N THR A 173 -1.56 7.60 6.93
CA THR A 173 -0.92 8.90 7.19
C THR A 173 -0.41 9.01 8.63
N LEU A 174 -1.08 8.36 9.60
CA LEU A 174 -0.56 8.18 10.96
C LEU A 174 0.78 7.45 10.97
N TYR A 175 0.89 6.37 10.20
CA TYR A 175 2.15 5.62 10.07
C TYR A 175 3.24 6.45 9.40
N ILE A 176 2.94 7.09 8.26
CA ILE A 176 3.89 7.94 7.52
C ILE A 176 4.46 9.07 8.41
N THR A 177 3.61 9.66 9.25
CA THR A 177 3.99 10.79 10.11
C THR A 177 4.54 10.39 11.48
N ALA A 178 4.63 9.10 11.77
CA ALA A 178 5.13 8.60 13.05
C ALA A 178 6.59 9.03 13.28
N PRO A 179 6.90 9.69 14.42
CA PRO A 179 8.28 10.07 14.72
C PRO A 179 9.17 8.82 14.85
N LYS A 180 10.25 8.75 14.07
CA LYS A 180 11.22 7.62 14.12
C LYS A 180 11.89 7.46 15.50
N THR A 181 11.87 8.51 16.32
CA THR A 181 12.42 8.54 17.67
C THR A 181 11.44 8.06 18.75
N ASP A 182 10.14 7.97 18.45
CA ASP A 182 9.14 7.48 19.40
C ASP A 182 9.30 5.98 19.63
N LYS A 183 9.58 5.60 20.88
CA LYS A 183 9.71 4.19 21.31
C LYS A 183 8.43 3.62 21.90
N THR A 184 7.39 4.45 22.09
CA THR A 184 6.07 3.99 22.52
C THR A 184 5.26 3.42 21.37
N PHE A 185 5.62 3.79 20.14
CA PHE A 185 4.94 3.44 18.90
C PHE A 185 3.48 3.92 18.90
N ALA A 186 3.24 5.14 19.38
CA ALA A 186 1.88 5.62 19.62
C ALA A 186 1.07 5.72 18.32
N ASN A 187 1.65 6.31 17.27
CA ASN A 187 0.99 6.41 15.95
C ASN A 187 0.77 5.04 15.31
N GLN A 188 1.76 4.15 15.40
CA GLN A 188 1.67 2.78 14.91
C GLN A 188 0.53 2.00 15.58
N ARG A 189 0.40 2.13 16.91
CA ARG A 189 -0.69 1.52 17.67
C ARG A 189 -2.05 2.09 17.24
N LYS A 190 -2.16 3.42 17.14
CA LYS A 190 -3.39 4.08 16.67
C LYS A 190 -3.76 3.66 15.24
N CYS A 191 -2.78 3.53 14.34
CA CYS A 191 -3.00 3.00 13.00
C CYS A 191 -3.60 1.58 13.06
N GLY A 192 -2.98 0.67 13.83
CA GLY A 192 -3.48 -0.69 14.01
C GLY A 192 -4.90 -0.72 14.60
N GLU A 193 -5.17 0.10 15.61
CA GLU A 193 -6.50 0.23 16.24
C GLU A 193 -7.60 0.65 15.26
N ILE A 194 -7.26 1.45 14.24
CA ILE A 194 -8.20 1.81 13.16
C ILE A 194 -8.42 0.63 12.20
N LEU A 195 -7.36 -0.10 11.85
CA LEU A 195 -7.39 -1.11 10.78
C LEU A 195 -7.84 -2.50 11.23
N ASP A 196 -7.51 -2.93 12.46
CA ASP A 196 -7.87 -4.24 13.00
C ASP A 196 -9.38 -4.56 12.87
N PRO A 197 -10.33 -3.65 13.21
CA PRO A 197 -11.75 -3.92 12.99
C PRO A 197 -12.16 -3.92 11.51
N LEU A 198 -11.44 -3.18 10.64
CA LEU A 198 -11.70 -3.18 9.20
C LEU A 198 -11.20 -4.46 8.54
N PHE A 199 -10.14 -5.08 9.07
CA PHE A 199 -9.60 -6.33 8.55
C PHE A 199 -10.60 -7.47 8.65
N VAL A 200 -11.38 -7.51 9.72
CA VAL A 200 -12.48 -8.48 9.88
C VAL A 200 -13.63 -8.21 8.90
N LYS A 201 -13.94 -6.93 8.63
CA LYS A 201 -15.05 -6.52 7.77
C LYS A 201 -14.72 -6.58 6.27
N GLN A 202 -13.47 -6.38 5.91
CA GLN A 202 -13.00 -6.26 4.53
C GLN A 202 -11.72 -7.10 4.32
N PRO A 203 -11.81 -8.43 4.46
CA PRO A 203 -10.64 -9.32 4.46
C PRO A 203 -9.90 -9.39 3.13
N HIS A 204 -10.49 -8.90 2.03
CA HIS A 204 -9.87 -8.84 0.70
C HIS A 204 -9.42 -7.41 0.32
N HIS A 205 -9.45 -6.46 1.27
CA HIS A 205 -9.01 -5.10 0.99
C HIS A 205 -7.48 -5.01 1.05
N PRO A 206 -6.80 -4.62 -0.05
CA PRO A 206 -5.35 -4.59 -0.09
C PRO A 206 -4.78 -3.55 0.90
N GLY A 207 -5.39 -2.36 0.97
CA GLY A 207 -4.94 -1.29 1.88
C GLY A 207 -4.98 -1.68 3.36
N VAL A 208 -6.04 -2.36 3.81
CA VAL A 208 -6.17 -2.75 5.22
C VAL A 208 -5.07 -3.70 5.62
N THR A 209 -4.92 -4.79 4.86
CA THR A 209 -3.94 -5.85 5.17
C THR A 209 -2.51 -5.31 5.05
N HIS A 210 -2.25 -4.51 4.02
CA HIS A 210 -0.95 -3.88 3.80
C HIS A 210 -0.57 -2.93 4.95
N TYR A 211 -1.48 -2.06 5.36
CA TYR A 211 -1.15 -1.03 6.33
C TYR A 211 -1.05 -1.60 7.75
N ILE A 212 -1.75 -2.70 8.07
CA ILE A 212 -1.50 -3.46 9.30
C ILE A 212 -0.04 -3.94 9.38
N ILE A 213 0.51 -4.47 8.27
CA ILE A 213 1.91 -4.90 8.20
C ILE A 213 2.84 -3.71 8.49
N HIS A 214 2.63 -2.56 7.85
CA HIS A 214 3.41 -1.35 8.12
C HIS A 214 3.32 -0.90 9.59
N CYS A 215 2.10 -0.84 10.12
CA CYS A 215 1.87 -0.34 11.47
C CYS A 215 2.46 -1.24 12.55
N TYR A 216 2.60 -2.54 12.27
CA TYR A 216 3.21 -3.49 13.19
C TYR A 216 4.64 -3.90 12.82
N ASP A 217 5.27 -3.32 11.80
CA ASP A 217 6.66 -3.61 11.41
C ASP A 217 7.69 -2.99 12.37
N ASN A 218 7.73 -3.54 13.57
CA ASN A 218 8.79 -3.31 14.54
C ASN A 218 8.87 -4.50 15.51
N PRO A 219 10.02 -4.71 16.17
CA PRO A 219 10.21 -5.86 17.06
C PRO A 219 9.21 -5.97 18.22
N VAL A 220 8.57 -4.87 18.64
CA VAL A 220 7.64 -4.84 19.78
C VAL A 220 6.22 -5.23 19.38
N LEU A 221 5.81 -4.93 18.14
CA LEU A 221 4.44 -5.13 17.66
C LEU A 221 4.29 -6.23 16.62
N ALA A 222 5.38 -6.77 16.08
CA ALA A 222 5.38 -7.67 14.92
C ALA A 222 4.39 -8.85 15.02
N GLU A 223 4.22 -9.45 16.19
CA GLU A 223 3.28 -10.57 16.37
C GLU A 223 1.84 -10.20 15.99
N LYS A 224 1.43 -8.94 16.20
CA LYS A 224 0.10 -8.46 15.82
C LYS A 224 -0.11 -8.41 14.31
N GLY A 225 0.96 -8.26 13.52
CA GLY A 225 0.89 -8.19 12.06
C GLY A 225 0.94 -9.54 11.35
N LEU A 226 1.12 -10.65 12.08
CA LEU A 226 1.44 -11.94 11.48
C LEU A 226 0.29 -12.52 10.63
N GLU A 227 -0.96 -12.33 11.08
CA GLU A 227 -2.13 -12.78 10.32
C GLU A 227 -2.26 -12.01 9.00
N ALA A 228 -2.13 -10.68 9.04
CA ALA A 228 -2.13 -9.84 7.85
C ALA A 228 -0.99 -10.21 6.89
N ALA A 229 0.23 -10.44 7.41
CA ALA A 229 1.37 -10.87 6.61
C ALA A 229 1.08 -12.18 5.83
N ARG A 230 0.44 -13.16 6.46
CA ARG A 230 0.11 -14.46 5.82
C ARG A 230 -1.05 -14.40 4.82
N LEU A 231 -1.75 -13.27 4.76
CA LEU A 231 -2.89 -13.07 3.86
C LEU A 231 -2.58 -12.13 2.70
N TYR A 232 -1.74 -11.10 2.88
CA TYR A 232 -1.63 -10.02 1.91
C TYR A 232 -1.21 -10.48 0.50
N ALA A 233 -0.21 -11.36 0.40
CA ALA A 233 0.24 -11.91 -0.89
C ALA A 233 -0.85 -12.72 -1.61
N LYS A 234 -1.84 -13.26 -0.88
CA LYS A 234 -2.99 -13.97 -1.46
C LYS A 234 -4.05 -13.00 -1.95
N ILE A 235 -4.20 -11.84 -1.29
CA ILE A 235 -5.17 -10.80 -1.65
C ILE A 235 -4.75 -10.09 -2.94
N ALA A 236 -3.46 -9.80 -3.09
CA ALA A 236 -2.92 -9.11 -4.26
C ALA A 236 -1.77 -9.90 -4.92
N PRO A 237 -2.04 -11.11 -5.45
CA PRO A 237 -1.02 -11.97 -6.01
C PRO A 237 -0.30 -11.35 -7.22
N ALA A 238 -0.91 -10.42 -7.96
CA ALA A 238 -0.25 -9.77 -9.10
C ALA A 238 0.76 -8.69 -8.70
N SER A 239 0.79 -8.26 -7.43
CA SER A 239 1.65 -7.17 -6.97
C SER A 239 2.96 -7.70 -6.40
N ALA A 240 4.10 -7.31 -7.00
CA ALA A 240 5.41 -7.60 -6.42
C ALA A 240 5.52 -7.01 -5.00
N HIS A 241 5.16 -5.74 -4.81
CA HIS A 241 5.12 -5.11 -3.48
C HIS A 241 4.28 -5.89 -2.46
N ALA A 242 3.06 -6.32 -2.81
CA ALA A 242 2.22 -7.11 -1.89
C ALA A 242 2.82 -8.48 -1.53
N ASN A 243 3.66 -9.03 -2.40
CA ASN A 243 4.40 -10.26 -2.14
C ASN A 243 5.67 -10.03 -1.34
N HIS A 244 6.24 -8.84 -1.38
CA HIS A 244 7.38 -8.49 -0.55
C HIS A 244 6.96 -8.18 0.90
N MET A 245 5.91 -7.37 1.07
CA MET A 245 5.52 -6.80 2.37
C MET A 245 5.38 -7.80 3.53
N PRO A 246 4.83 -9.02 3.36
CA PRO A 246 4.80 -10.02 4.42
C PRO A 246 6.17 -10.30 5.06
N SER A 247 7.24 -10.22 4.27
CA SER A 247 8.59 -10.51 4.73
C SER A 247 9.13 -9.52 5.76
N HIS A 248 8.54 -8.30 5.87
CA HIS A 248 8.85 -7.36 6.95
C HIS A 248 8.55 -8.00 8.30
N ILE A 249 7.31 -8.48 8.49
CA ILE A 249 6.88 -9.15 9.72
C ILE A 249 7.60 -10.49 9.90
N PHE A 250 7.70 -11.31 8.85
CA PHE A 250 8.38 -12.61 8.95
C PHE A 250 9.84 -12.48 9.39
N THR A 251 10.55 -11.43 8.94
CA THR A 251 11.91 -11.12 9.40
C THR A 251 11.94 -10.76 10.88
N ARG A 252 10.97 -9.96 11.37
CA ARG A 252 10.90 -9.61 12.81
C ARG A 252 10.67 -10.81 13.71
N VAL A 253 9.89 -11.80 13.26
CA VAL A 253 9.55 -13.00 14.06
C VAL A 253 10.42 -14.22 13.72
N GLY A 254 11.43 -14.07 12.85
CA GLY A 254 12.32 -15.17 12.45
C GLY A 254 11.68 -16.28 11.63
N SER A 255 10.58 -16.01 10.94
CA SER A 255 9.90 -16.96 10.03
C SER A 255 10.60 -17.01 8.67
N TRP A 256 11.85 -17.50 8.66
CA TRP A 256 12.77 -17.38 7.52
C TRP A 256 12.25 -18.05 6.24
N ASP A 257 11.64 -19.23 6.31
CA ASP A 257 11.09 -19.89 5.12
C ASP A 257 9.92 -19.12 4.50
N GLU A 258 9.05 -18.54 5.33
CA GLU A 258 7.97 -17.66 4.85
C GLU A 258 8.57 -16.41 4.18
N ALA A 259 9.55 -15.75 4.82
CA ALA A 259 10.26 -14.60 4.25
C ALA A 259 10.94 -14.91 2.90
N ILE A 260 11.59 -16.06 2.80
CA ILE A 260 12.25 -16.52 1.55
C ILE A 260 11.21 -16.73 0.45
N SER A 261 10.12 -17.47 0.72
CA SER A 261 9.10 -17.76 -0.27
C SER A 261 8.41 -16.49 -0.80
N SER A 262 8.12 -15.55 0.10
CA SER A 262 7.51 -14.25 -0.20
C SER A 262 8.39 -13.44 -1.15
N ASN A 263 9.68 -13.32 -0.84
CA ASN A 263 10.60 -12.51 -1.63
C ASN A 263 11.01 -13.15 -2.97
N ILE A 264 11.09 -14.48 -3.07
CA ILE A 264 11.29 -15.14 -4.37
C ILE A 264 10.15 -14.77 -5.33
N ARG A 265 8.89 -14.85 -4.85
CA ARG A 265 7.73 -14.50 -5.67
C ARG A 265 7.73 -13.01 -6.04
N SER A 266 8.01 -12.14 -5.07
CA SER A 266 8.14 -10.70 -5.31
C SER A 266 9.20 -10.36 -6.36
N ALA A 267 10.44 -10.84 -6.20
CA ALA A 267 11.53 -10.54 -7.11
C ALA A 267 11.24 -11.05 -8.54
N LYS A 268 10.57 -12.21 -8.66
CA LYS A 268 10.12 -12.74 -9.95
C LYS A 268 9.08 -11.84 -10.62
N LEU A 269 8.05 -11.39 -9.88
CA LEU A 269 7.02 -10.48 -10.41
C LEU A 269 7.64 -9.14 -10.84
N ALA A 270 8.49 -8.56 -9.99
CA ALA A 270 9.18 -7.32 -10.28
C ALA A 270 10.08 -7.45 -11.54
N THR A 271 10.76 -8.58 -11.72
CA THR A 271 11.54 -8.87 -12.94
C THR A 271 10.68 -8.88 -14.21
N ILE A 272 9.45 -9.41 -14.13
CA ILE A 272 8.51 -9.39 -15.26
C ILE A 272 8.07 -7.95 -15.56
N ASP A 273 7.76 -7.18 -14.50
CA ASP A 273 7.27 -5.80 -14.61
C ASP A 273 8.34 -4.80 -15.12
N GLU A 274 9.63 -5.11 -14.96
CA GLU A 274 10.74 -4.32 -15.52
C GLU A 274 10.66 -4.13 -17.04
N ALA A 275 10.02 -5.05 -17.77
CA ALA A 275 9.83 -4.90 -19.22
C ALA A 275 8.90 -3.73 -19.60
N THR A 276 8.05 -3.29 -18.66
CA THR A 276 7.05 -2.24 -18.85
C THR A 276 7.25 -1.03 -17.95
N SER A 277 8.10 -1.11 -16.92
CA SER A 277 8.39 0.02 -16.03
C SER A 277 9.24 1.08 -16.74
N HIS A 278 8.91 2.35 -16.51
CA HIS A 278 9.53 3.47 -17.19
C HIS A 278 10.38 4.36 -16.28
N ASN A 279 10.26 4.21 -14.96
CA ASN A 279 10.93 5.07 -13.99
C ASN A 279 11.84 4.30 -13.00
N GLY A 280 12.05 2.99 -13.21
CA GLY A 280 12.85 2.16 -12.32
C GLY A 280 12.11 1.56 -11.12
N GLU A 281 10.81 1.85 -10.93
CA GLU A 281 9.97 1.34 -9.83
C GLU A 281 10.01 -0.19 -9.74
N ALA A 282 9.89 -0.90 -10.86
CA ALA A 282 9.96 -2.36 -10.85
C ALA A 282 11.35 -2.87 -10.43
N ARG A 283 12.43 -2.20 -10.85
CA ARG A 283 13.79 -2.57 -10.44
C ARG A 283 14.03 -2.28 -8.95
N ASP A 284 13.49 -1.18 -8.43
CA ASP A 284 13.55 -0.87 -7.00
C ASP A 284 12.84 -1.96 -6.17
N GLN A 285 11.63 -2.35 -6.56
CA GLN A 285 10.89 -3.43 -5.89
C GLN A 285 11.62 -4.78 -5.95
N ARG A 286 12.26 -5.11 -7.08
CA ARG A 286 13.09 -6.30 -7.20
C ARG A 286 14.27 -6.27 -6.23
N LEU A 287 15.03 -5.17 -6.24
CA LEU A 287 16.20 -5.00 -5.38
C LEU A 287 15.82 -5.05 -3.90
N HIS A 288 14.73 -4.42 -3.50
CA HIS A 288 14.22 -4.44 -2.14
C HIS A 288 13.82 -5.85 -1.69
N ALA A 289 13.16 -6.63 -2.55
CA ALA A 289 12.85 -8.02 -2.28
C ALA A 289 14.13 -8.90 -2.20
N MET A 290 15.12 -8.63 -3.05
CA MET A 290 16.41 -9.32 -3.04
C MET A 290 17.20 -9.06 -1.75
N ASP A 291 17.16 -7.84 -1.20
CA ASP A 291 17.82 -7.53 0.09
C ASP A 291 17.25 -8.40 1.22
N TYR A 292 15.93 -8.48 1.33
CA TYR A 292 15.27 -9.31 2.35
C TYR A 292 15.51 -10.81 2.09
N LEU A 293 15.53 -11.24 0.83
CA LEU A 293 15.80 -12.61 0.45
C LEU A 293 17.21 -13.05 0.84
N GLU A 294 18.20 -12.24 0.51
CA GLU A 294 19.61 -12.50 0.85
C GLU A 294 19.79 -12.58 2.36
N TYR A 295 19.21 -11.62 3.08
CA TYR A 295 19.28 -11.62 4.54
C TYR A 295 18.65 -12.88 5.14
N ALA A 296 17.46 -13.27 4.69
CA ALA A 296 16.79 -14.47 5.18
C ALA A 296 17.58 -15.75 4.86
N TYR A 297 18.26 -15.82 3.72
CA TYR A 297 19.18 -16.92 3.41
C TYR A 297 20.38 -16.95 4.35
N LEU A 298 21.00 -15.82 4.65
CA LEU A 298 22.12 -15.76 5.60
C LEU A 298 21.68 -16.18 7.01
N GLN A 299 20.57 -15.63 7.52
CA GLN A 299 20.06 -15.95 8.87
C GLN A 299 19.62 -17.41 9.02
N SER A 300 19.32 -18.10 7.91
CA SER A 300 18.98 -19.52 7.89
C SER A 300 20.15 -20.44 7.46
N GLY A 301 21.38 -19.90 7.33
CA GLY A 301 22.59 -20.67 6.99
C GLY A 301 22.68 -21.12 5.52
N ARG A 302 21.80 -20.61 4.64
CA ARG A 302 21.72 -20.94 3.21
C ARG A 302 22.67 -20.08 2.37
N VAL A 303 23.96 -20.13 2.72
CA VAL A 303 25.00 -19.24 2.18
C VAL A 303 25.15 -19.34 0.66
N LYS A 304 24.96 -20.54 0.07
CA LYS A 304 25.02 -20.70 -1.40
C LYS A 304 23.92 -19.93 -2.11
N GLN A 305 22.73 -19.89 -1.54
CA GLN A 305 21.59 -19.14 -2.09
C GLN A 305 21.77 -17.64 -1.89
N ALA A 306 22.26 -17.21 -0.73
CA ALA A 306 22.65 -15.80 -0.51
C ALA A 306 23.69 -15.33 -1.55
N ARG A 307 24.67 -16.19 -1.88
CA ARG A 307 25.65 -15.90 -2.94
C ARG A 307 24.99 -15.70 -4.30
N ALA A 308 24.01 -16.52 -4.64
CA ALA A 308 23.30 -16.39 -5.91
C ALA A 308 22.57 -15.04 -6.00
N VAL A 309 21.97 -14.56 -4.90
CA VAL A 309 21.36 -13.22 -4.86
C VAL A 309 22.41 -12.13 -5.05
N LEU A 310 23.56 -12.20 -4.38
CA LEU A 310 24.67 -11.27 -4.60
C LEU A 310 25.18 -11.27 -6.04
N ASP A 311 25.38 -12.45 -6.64
CA ASP A 311 25.84 -12.57 -8.02
C ASP A 311 24.79 -12.00 -9.00
N GLU A 312 23.50 -12.21 -8.75
CA GLU A 312 22.41 -11.62 -9.51
C GLU A 312 22.40 -10.09 -9.38
N THR A 313 22.47 -9.55 -8.16
CA THR A 313 22.54 -8.10 -7.91
C THR A 313 23.73 -7.46 -8.63
N ASN A 314 24.91 -8.09 -8.63
CA ASN A 314 26.09 -7.59 -9.33
C ASN A 314 25.98 -7.65 -10.86
N ALA A 315 25.15 -8.55 -11.39
CA ALA A 315 24.90 -8.66 -12.83
C ALA A 315 23.87 -7.64 -13.35
N LEU A 316 23.15 -6.97 -12.45
CA LEU A 316 22.18 -5.96 -12.81
C LEU A 316 22.87 -4.71 -13.38
N GLY A 317 22.48 -4.30 -14.58
CA GLY A 317 22.89 -3.01 -15.14
C GLY A 317 22.28 -1.83 -14.38
N PRO A 318 22.90 -0.64 -14.48
CA PRO A 318 22.39 0.57 -13.83
C PRO A 318 21.01 0.96 -14.37
N VAL A 319 20.18 1.54 -13.50
CA VAL A 319 18.88 2.12 -13.86
C VAL A 319 18.71 3.44 -13.12
N ALA A 320 17.99 4.39 -13.71
CA ALA A 320 17.61 5.62 -13.04
C ALA A 320 16.34 5.41 -12.20
N GLY A 321 16.11 6.30 -11.23
CA GLY A 321 14.86 6.36 -10.47
C GLY A 321 14.71 5.34 -9.35
N LEU A 322 15.81 4.68 -8.96
CA LEU A 322 15.84 3.94 -7.69
C LEU A 322 15.57 4.88 -6.52
N THR A 323 14.96 4.31 -5.49
CA THR A 323 14.72 4.97 -4.21
C THR A 323 15.78 4.53 -3.20
N LEU A 324 15.62 5.02 -1.97
CA LEU A 324 16.35 4.56 -0.81
C LEU A 324 16.43 3.02 -0.71
N THR A 325 15.34 2.30 -1.00
CA THR A 325 15.28 0.83 -0.84
C THR A 325 16.12 0.11 -1.88
N GLY A 326 16.02 0.49 -3.16
CA GLY A 326 16.85 -0.05 -4.22
C GLY A 326 18.33 0.27 -4.02
N ASP A 327 18.67 1.53 -3.73
CA ASP A 327 20.06 1.95 -3.50
C ASP A 327 20.66 1.26 -2.27
N TYR A 328 19.87 1.13 -1.19
CA TYR A 328 20.26 0.39 0.01
C TYR A 328 20.59 -1.06 -0.34
N ALA A 329 19.74 -1.77 -1.08
CA ALA A 329 19.97 -3.16 -1.45
C ALA A 329 21.29 -3.37 -2.20
N THR A 330 21.62 -2.51 -3.17
CA THR A 330 22.87 -2.63 -3.94
C THR A 330 24.13 -2.48 -3.09
N THR A 331 24.03 -1.77 -1.96
CA THR A 331 25.14 -1.55 -1.03
C THR A 331 25.12 -2.59 0.10
N ALA A 332 23.94 -2.91 0.63
CA ALA A 332 23.76 -3.77 1.79
C ALA A 332 24.02 -5.23 1.46
N ILE A 333 23.57 -5.74 0.31
CA ILE A 333 23.76 -7.15 -0.09
C ILE A 333 25.25 -7.56 -0.07
N PRO A 334 26.17 -6.90 -0.79
CA PRO A 334 27.59 -7.27 -0.75
C PRO A 334 28.23 -7.08 0.64
N ALA A 335 27.83 -6.03 1.38
CA ALA A 335 28.32 -5.79 2.73
C ALA A 335 27.89 -6.88 3.71
N ARG A 336 26.61 -7.22 3.70
CA ARG A 336 26.00 -8.22 4.57
C ARG A 336 26.56 -9.61 4.30
N TYR A 337 26.70 -9.97 3.02
CA TYR A 337 27.29 -11.24 2.62
C TYR A 337 28.69 -11.46 3.21
N ALA A 338 29.55 -10.44 3.16
CA ALA A 338 30.90 -10.53 3.72
C ALA A 338 30.89 -10.52 5.27
N LEU A 339 30.12 -9.62 5.88
CA LEU A 339 30.12 -9.41 7.33
C LEU A 339 29.50 -10.57 8.10
N GLU A 340 28.34 -11.08 7.68
CA GLU A 340 27.64 -12.20 8.35
C GLU A 340 28.45 -13.50 8.27
N ARG A 341 29.28 -13.63 7.24
CA ARG A 341 30.24 -14.74 7.10
C ARG A 341 31.56 -14.51 7.82
N ARG A 342 31.79 -13.34 8.41
CA ARG A 342 33.06 -12.92 9.05
C ARG A 342 34.26 -12.94 8.08
N GLU A 343 34.01 -12.69 6.81
CA GLU A 343 35.05 -12.62 5.77
C GLU A 343 35.69 -11.23 5.75
N TRP A 344 36.44 -10.89 6.82
CA TRP A 344 36.94 -9.54 7.05
C TRP A 344 37.78 -8.98 5.91
N LYS A 345 38.52 -9.85 5.20
CA LYS A 345 39.31 -9.44 4.03
C LYS A 345 38.41 -9.00 2.88
N GLU A 346 37.33 -9.73 2.62
CA GLU A 346 36.32 -9.37 1.60
C GLU A 346 35.62 -8.07 2.01
N ALA A 347 35.18 -7.97 3.28
CA ALA A 347 34.54 -6.77 3.81
C ALA A 347 35.44 -5.52 3.69
N SER A 348 36.73 -5.64 3.99
CA SER A 348 37.69 -4.52 3.90
C SER A 348 37.98 -4.05 2.46
N ALA A 349 37.65 -4.87 1.47
CA ALA A 349 37.84 -4.56 0.05
C ALA A 349 36.60 -3.95 -0.61
N LEU A 350 35.47 -3.88 0.10
CA LEU A 350 34.25 -3.26 -0.39
C LEU A 350 34.49 -1.76 -0.61
N LYS A 351 34.02 -1.28 -1.75
CA LYS A 351 34.02 0.16 -2.06
C LYS A 351 32.70 0.73 -1.58
N ALA A 352 32.77 1.79 -0.77
CA ALA A 352 31.58 2.56 -0.45
C ALA A 352 30.99 3.13 -1.75
N SER A 353 29.68 2.98 -1.93
CA SER A 353 29.00 3.64 -3.03
C SER A 353 28.91 5.13 -2.74
N GLU A 354 29.36 5.98 -3.66
CA GLU A 354 29.19 7.44 -3.55
C GLU A 354 27.72 7.86 -3.72
N SER A 355 26.89 6.99 -4.29
CA SER A 355 25.42 7.16 -4.38
C SER A 355 24.67 6.47 -3.25
N GLY A 356 25.38 5.82 -2.32
CA GLY A 356 24.79 5.08 -1.20
C GLY A 356 24.33 6.01 -0.07
N VAL A 357 23.21 5.65 0.55
CA VAL A 357 22.69 6.28 1.76
C VAL A 357 23.64 5.97 2.95
N PRO A 358 23.83 6.91 3.90
CA PRO A 358 24.76 6.77 5.03
C PRO A 358 24.58 5.50 5.88
#